data_AF-A0AAN8VZ98-F1
#
_entry.id   AF-A0AAN8VZ98-F1
#
_cell.length_a   1.000
_cell.length_b   1.000
_cell.length_c   1.000
_cell.angle_alpha   90.00
_cell.angle_beta   90.00
_cell.angle_gamma   90.00
#
_symmetry.space_group_name_H-M   'P 1'
#
loop_
_entity.id
_entity.type
_entity.pdbx_description
1 polymer ?
#
loop_
_entity_poly.entity_id
_entity_poly.type
_entity_poly.pdbx_seq_one_letter_code
_entity_poly.pdbx_strand_id
1 'polypeptide(L)'
;MGKASRDKRDIYYRKAKEEGWRARSAFKLLQIDEEFNIFEGVKRVVDLCAAPGSWSQVLSRKIYLPAKLSPESRDGDLPLIVAIDLQPMAPIEGVIQVQGDITNARTAEIVIRHFDGCKADLVVCDGAPDVTGLHDMDEFVQSQLILAGLTVVTHVLKEGGKFIAKIFRGKDTSLLYCQLKLFFPVVTFAKPKSSRNSSIEAFAVCENYSPPEGFNAKDLHRLLEMVGSPSGADDLDCNSAWLEGPNKVYIPFLACGDLRGYDSDRSYPLPTVADGSSYQSLDPVQPPIAPPYKRALELKKASCHGVKELEKLSLDS
;
A
#
# COMPACT_ATOMS: atom_id res chain seq x y z
N MET A 1 5.38 -1.57 31.68
CA MET A 1 4.21 -1.68 30.77
C MET A 1 3.85 -3.15 30.61
N GLY A 2 2.64 -3.55 31.01
CA GLY A 2 2.22 -4.95 31.10
C GLY A 2 2.25 -5.70 29.77
N LYS A 3 2.76 -6.93 29.80
CA LYS A 3 2.84 -7.87 28.67
C LYS A 3 1.44 -8.39 28.29
N ALA A 4 0.64 -7.57 27.63
CA ALA A 4 -0.54 -8.09 26.92
C ALA A 4 -0.06 -8.92 25.71
N SER A 5 -0.68 -10.08 25.46
CA SER A 5 -0.38 -10.91 24.28
C SER A 5 -0.55 -10.09 22.99
N ARG A 6 0.18 -10.43 21.91
CA ARG A 6 0.05 -9.73 20.61
C ARG A 6 -1.42 -9.65 20.17
N ASP A 7 -2.18 -10.70 20.44
CA ASP A 7 -3.60 -10.79 20.08
C ASP A 7 -4.46 -9.79 20.87
N LYS A 8 -4.19 -9.57 22.16
CA LYS A 8 -4.90 -8.54 22.93
C LYS A 8 -4.62 -7.11 22.46
N ARG A 9 -3.43 -6.87 21.90
CA ARG A 9 -2.96 -5.53 21.51
C ARG A 9 -3.41 -5.08 20.12
N ASP A 10 -3.66 -6.02 19.21
CA ASP A 10 -3.88 -5.71 17.81
C ASP A 10 -5.15 -6.38 17.28
N ILE A 11 -6.28 -5.69 17.45
CA ILE A 11 -7.60 -6.18 17.04
C ILE A 11 -7.70 -6.43 15.53
N TYR A 12 -7.13 -5.55 14.70
CA TYR A 12 -7.16 -5.73 13.25
C TYR A 12 -6.26 -6.87 12.78
N TYR A 13 -5.16 -7.17 13.49
CA TYR A 13 -4.37 -8.38 13.23
C TYR A 13 -5.14 -9.65 13.55
N ARG A 14 -5.90 -9.68 14.66
CA ARG A 14 -6.79 -10.81 14.96
C ARG A 14 -7.89 -10.97 13.91
N LYS A 15 -8.61 -9.88 13.63
CA LYS A 15 -9.66 -9.85 12.62
C LYS A 15 -9.16 -10.28 11.25
N ALA A 16 -7.93 -9.90 10.88
CA ALA A 16 -7.33 -10.33 9.62
C ALA A 16 -7.27 -11.86 9.53
N LYS A 17 -6.82 -12.53 10.59
CA LYS A 17 -6.77 -14.00 10.63
C LYS A 17 -8.17 -14.61 10.61
N GLU A 18 -9.08 -14.07 11.40
CA GLU A 18 -10.48 -14.54 11.52
C GLU A 18 -11.23 -14.42 10.18
N GLU A 19 -11.01 -13.34 9.43
CA GLU A 19 -11.64 -13.07 8.14
C GLU A 19 -10.82 -13.59 6.93
N GLY A 20 -9.72 -14.29 7.17
CA GLY A 20 -8.91 -14.88 6.11
C GLY A 20 -8.13 -13.87 5.26
N TRP A 21 -7.77 -12.71 5.81
CA TRP A 21 -6.84 -11.74 5.21
C TRP A 21 -5.38 -12.04 5.57
N ARG A 22 -4.48 -11.91 4.60
CA ARG A 22 -3.02 -12.12 4.77
C ARG A 22 -2.39 -11.14 5.74
N ALA A 23 -2.92 -9.92 5.83
CA ALA A 23 -2.44 -8.90 6.75
C ALA A 23 -3.54 -7.93 7.15
N ARG A 24 -3.34 -7.25 8.29
CA ARG A 24 -4.27 -6.21 8.80
C ARG A 24 -4.40 -4.99 7.90
N SER A 25 -3.47 -4.79 6.96
CA SER A 25 -3.52 -3.72 5.96
C SER A 25 -4.71 -3.83 5.01
N ALA A 26 -5.33 -5.02 4.87
CA ALA A 26 -6.57 -5.19 4.10
C ALA A 26 -7.68 -4.22 4.56
N PHE A 27 -7.82 -4.02 5.88
CA PHE A 27 -8.81 -3.11 6.45
C PHE A 27 -8.58 -1.65 6.07
N LYS A 28 -7.34 -1.25 5.75
CA LYS A 28 -7.04 0.13 5.34
C LYS A 28 -7.68 0.43 4.00
N LEU A 29 -7.49 -0.47 3.02
CA LEU A 29 -8.08 -0.29 1.69
C LEU A 29 -9.61 -0.37 1.74
N LEU A 30 -10.16 -1.31 2.52
CA LEU A 30 -11.61 -1.41 2.73
C LEU A 30 -12.21 -0.11 3.29
N GLN A 31 -11.57 0.48 4.30
CA GLN A 31 -12.03 1.74 4.89
C GLN A 31 -11.84 2.95 3.96
N ILE A 32 -10.81 2.95 3.12
CA ILE A 32 -10.66 3.98 2.07
C ILE A 32 -11.79 3.83 1.05
N ASP A 33 -12.12 2.60 0.63
CA ASP A 33 -13.21 2.36 -0.30
C ASP A 33 -14.58 2.78 0.26
N GLU A 34 -14.86 2.51 1.54
CA GLU A 34 -16.09 2.96 2.22
C GLU A 34 -16.31 4.48 2.13
N GLU A 35 -15.24 5.26 2.09
CA GLU A 35 -15.30 6.73 2.09
C GLU A 35 -15.23 7.32 0.67
N PHE A 36 -14.43 6.73 -0.21
CA PHE A 36 -14.10 7.31 -1.53
C PHE A 36 -14.68 6.52 -2.72
N ASN A 37 -15.40 5.41 -2.47
CA ASN A 37 -15.97 4.52 -3.49
C ASN A 37 -14.95 4.19 -4.59
N ILE A 38 -13.76 3.74 -4.19
CA ILE A 38 -12.64 3.56 -5.13
C ILE A 38 -12.84 2.35 -6.05
N PHE A 39 -13.72 1.41 -5.71
CA PHE A 39 -14.01 0.24 -6.52
C PHE A 39 -15.17 0.42 -7.51
N GLU A 40 -15.91 1.53 -7.43
CA GLU A 40 -17.07 1.76 -8.29
C GLU A 40 -16.66 1.88 -9.77
N GLY A 41 -17.28 1.06 -10.62
CA GLY A 41 -17.03 1.07 -12.08
C GLY A 41 -15.64 0.61 -12.52
N VAL A 42 -14.83 0.05 -11.60
CA VAL A 42 -13.46 -0.38 -11.87
C VAL A 42 -13.43 -1.75 -12.54
N LYS A 43 -12.70 -1.85 -13.66
CA LYS A 43 -12.49 -3.11 -14.41
C LYS A 43 -11.04 -3.56 -14.45
N ARG A 44 -10.08 -2.63 -14.43
CA ARG A 44 -8.65 -2.92 -14.50
C ARG A 44 -7.92 -2.27 -13.33
N VAL A 45 -7.21 -3.08 -12.54
CA VAL A 45 -6.52 -2.61 -11.34
C VAL A 45 -5.07 -3.04 -11.35
N VAL A 46 -4.19 -2.13 -10.94
CA VAL A 46 -2.78 -2.43 -10.65
C VAL A 46 -2.53 -2.28 -9.15
N ASP A 47 -1.96 -3.30 -8.52
CA ASP A 47 -1.51 -3.29 -7.12
C ASP A 47 0.03 -3.29 -7.10
N LEU A 48 0.63 -2.15 -6.74
CA LEU A 48 2.08 -1.95 -6.70
C LEU A 48 2.62 -2.25 -5.31
N CYS A 49 3.82 -2.84 -5.25
CA CYS A 49 4.43 -3.28 -3.99
C CYS A 49 3.47 -4.18 -3.18
N ALA A 50 2.86 -5.12 -3.88
CA ALA A 50 1.70 -5.85 -3.38
C ALA A 50 2.02 -6.87 -2.29
N ALA A 51 3.26 -7.32 -2.11
CA ALA A 51 3.59 -8.41 -1.20
C ALA A 51 3.27 -8.04 0.26
N PRO A 52 2.61 -8.93 1.03
CA PRO A 52 2.29 -10.34 0.75
C PRO A 52 0.97 -10.58 0.02
N GLY A 53 0.25 -9.53 -0.40
CA GLY A 53 -0.97 -9.61 -1.21
C GLY A 53 -2.26 -9.26 -0.48
N SER A 54 -2.20 -8.55 0.64
CA SER A 54 -3.41 -8.23 1.40
C SER A 54 -4.37 -7.30 0.63
N TRP A 55 -3.85 -6.32 -0.12
CA TRP A 55 -4.66 -5.43 -0.96
C TRP A 55 -5.14 -6.16 -2.22
N SER A 56 -4.28 -6.93 -2.88
CA SER A 56 -4.66 -7.88 -3.93
C SER A 56 -5.82 -8.81 -3.53
N GLN A 57 -5.86 -9.31 -2.29
CA GLN A 57 -7.00 -10.09 -1.79
C GLN A 57 -8.27 -9.27 -1.69
N VAL A 58 -8.19 -8.02 -1.22
CA VAL A 58 -9.34 -7.11 -1.15
C VAL A 58 -9.87 -6.86 -2.55
N LEU A 59 -9.00 -6.52 -3.51
CA LEU A 59 -9.36 -6.31 -4.91
C LEU A 59 -10.04 -7.55 -5.52
N SER A 60 -9.48 -8.74 -5.28
CA SER A 60 -10.09 -10.00 -5.72
C SER A 60 -11.49 -10.19 -5.14
N ARG A 61 -11.66 -10.04 -3.81
CA ARG A 61 -12.96 -10.25 -3.14
C ARG A 61 -14.01 -9.17 -3.44
N LYS A 62 -13.60 -7.95 -3.75
CA LYS A 62 -14.50 -6.81 -3.97
C LYS A 62 -14.83 -6.55 -5.43
N ILE A 63 -13.95 -6.91 -6.35
CA ILE A 63 -14.08 -6.59 -7.77
C ILE A 63 -14.22 -7.89 -8.59
N TYR A 64 -13.24 -8.78 -8.50
CA TYR A 64 -13.18 -9.96 -9.37
C TYR A 64 -14.22 -11.04 -9.01
N LEU A 65 -14.24 -11.52 -7.76
CA LEU A 65 -15.11 -12.61 -7.34
C LEU A 65 -16.60 -12.27 -7.49
N PRO A 66 -17.08 -11.07 -7.13
CA PRO A 66 -18.47 -10.70 -7.38
C PRO A 66 -18.84 -10.73 -8.87
N ALA A 67 -17.94 -10.25 -9.73
CA ALA A 67 -18.14 -10.32 -11.18
C ALA A 67 -18.16 -11.78 -11.67
N LYS A 68 -17.21 -12.62 -11.24
CA LYS A 68 -17.15 -14.04 -11.61
C LYS A 68 -18.38 -14.84 -11.18
N LEU A 69 -18.97 -14.50 -10.04
CA LEU A 69 -20.16 -15.19 -9.50
C LEU A 69 -21.48 -14.66 -10.08
N SER A 70 -21.47 -13.51 -10.77
CA SER A 70 -22.67 -12.95 -11.37
C SER A 70 -23.13 -13.78 -12.58
N PRO A 71 -24.42 -14.17 -12.66
CA PRO A 71 -24.94 -14.97 -13.78
C PRO A 71 -24.86 -14.27 -15.15
N GLU A 72 -24.73 -12.95 -15.16
CA GLU A 72 -24.72 -12.10 -16.35
C GLU A 72 -23.32 -11.92 -16.94
N SER A 73 -22.30 -12.37 -16.21
CA SER A 73 -20.90 -12.18 -16.59
C SER A 73 -20.47 -13.18 -17.65
N ARG A 74 -19.87 -12.67 -18.72
CA ARG A 74 -19.12 -13.47 -19.68
C ARG A 74 -17.65 -13.48 -19.29
N ASP A 75 -16.94 -14.57 -19.57
CA ASP A 75 -15.52 -14.70 -19.20
C ASP A 75 -14.64 -13.54 -19.73
N GLY A 76 -14.98 -12.96 -20.88
CA GLY A 76 -14.26 -11.80 -21.45
C GLY A 76 -14.57 -10.45 -20.81
N ASP A 77 -15.59 -10.37 -19.94
CA ASP A 77 -16.00 -9.14 -19.25
C ASP A 77 -15.48 -9.08 -17.79
N LEU A 78 -14.70 -10.09 -17.36
CA LEU A 78 -14.19 -10.16 -16.00
C LEU A 78 -13.16 -9.04 -15.72
N PRO A 79 -13.17 -8.46 -14.51
CA PRO A 79 -12.14 -7.51 -14.10
C PRO A 79 -10.75 -8.15 -14.13
N LEU A 80 -9.75 -7.35 -14.49
CA LEU A 80 -8.34 -7.76 -14.53
C LEU A 80 -7.58 -7.07 -13.42
N ILE A 81 -6.88 -7.85 -12.60
CA ILE A 81 -6.07 -7.34 -11.50
C ILE A 81 -4.63 -7.81 -11.72
N VAL A 82 -3.70 -6.86 -11.80
CA VAL A 82 -2.26 -7.14 -11.93
C VAL A 82 -1.54 -6.66 -10.67
N ALA A 83 -0.96 -7.57 -9.91
CA ALA A 83 -0.18 -7.30 -8.72
C ALA A 83 1.32 -7.38 -9.03
N ILE A 84 2.07 -6.36 -8.63
CA ILE A 84 3.50 -6.22 -8.92
C ILE A 84 4.27 -6.11 -7.61
N ASP A 85 5.29 -6.95 -7.45
CA ASP A 85 6.23 -6.83 -6.35
C ASP A 85 7.60 -7.41 -6.73
N LEU A 86 8.65 -6.96 -6.06
CA LEU A 86 9.98 -7.59 -6.18
C LEU A 86 10.00 -8.97 -5.52
N GLN A 87 9.20 -9.17 -4.49
CA GLN A 87 9.07 -10.40 -3.73
C GLN A 87 8.02 -11.34 -4.34
N PRO A 88 8.27 -12.65 -4.32
CA PRO A 88 7.26 -13.62 -4.73
C PRO A 88 6.09 -13.62 -3.76
N MET A 89 4.89 -13.71 -4.31
CA MET A 89 3.63 -13.79 -3.57
C MET A 89 2.96 -15.14 -3.81
N ALA A 90 2.21 -15.62 -2.82
CA ALA A 90 1.36 -16.79 -3.03
C ALA A 90 0.20 -16.41 -3.95
N PRO A 91 -0.24 -17.31 -4.84
CA PRO A 91 -1.31 -17.04 -5.79
C PRO A 91 -2.59 -16.58 -5.10
N ILE A 92 -3.31 -15.66 -5.74
CA ILE A 92 -4.62 -15.16 -5.33
C ILE A 92 -5.54 -15.31 -6.53
N GLU A 93 -6.73 -15.87 -6.33
CA GLU A 93 -7.70 -16.06 -7.40
C GLU A 93 -8.07 -14.72 -8.06
N GLY A 94 -8.06 -14.68 -9.39
CA GLY A 94 -8.37 -13.46 -10.15
C GLY A 94 -7.27 -12.40 -10.17
N VAL A 95 -6.08 -12.71 -9.62
CA VAL A 95 -4.94 -11.78 -9.59
C VAL A 95 -3.78 -12.36 -10.40
N ILE A 96 -3.37 -11.62 -11.42
CA ILE A 96 -2.15 -11.89 -12.19
C ILE A 96 -0.99 -11.33 -11.38
N GLN A 97 -0.01 -12.16 -11.04
CA GLN A 97 1.13 -11.77 -10.21
C GLN A 97 2.38 -11.65 -11.08
N VAL A 98 2.96 -10.45 -11.09
CA VAL A 98 4.18 -10.12 -11.84
C VAL A 98 5.28 -9.83 -10.84
N GLN A 99 6.33 -10.64 -10.85
CA GLN A 99 7.53 -10.31 -10.10
C GLN A 99 8.35 -9.29 -10.89
N GLY A 100 8.39 -8.05 -10.43
CA GLY A 100 8.95 -6.94 -11.21
C GLY A 100 9.32 -5.72 -10.37
N ASP A 101 10.22 -4.92 -10.92
CA ASP A 101 10.65 -3.66 -10.35
C ASP A 101 9.80 -2.52 -10.91
N ILE A 102 9.13 -1.77 -10.05
CA ILE A 102 8.27 -0.65 -10.45
C ILE A 102 9.06 0.53 -11.06
N THR A 103 10.37 0.61 -10.84
CA THR A 103 11.25 1.61 -11.47
C THR A 103 11.60 1.27 -12.92
N ASN A 104 11.30 0.05 -13.36
CA ASN A 104 11.65 -0.42 -14.70
C ASN A 104 10.48 -0.23 -15.68
N ALA A 105 10.73 0.46 -16.79
CA ALA A 105 9.74 0.69 -17.85
C ALA A 105 9.12 -0.62 -18.40
N ARG A 106 9.87 -1.73 -18.41
CA ARG A 106 9.37 -3.04 -18.85
C ARG A 106 8.19 -3.52 -18.01
N THR A 107 8.15 -3.15 -16.73
CA THR A 107 7.07 -3.52 -15.81
C THR A 107 5.74 -2.88 -16.26
N ALA A 108 5.77 -1.62 -16.68
CA ALA A 108 4.59 -0.96 -17.24
C ALA A 108 4.13 -1.61 -18.55
N GLU A 109 5.06 -2.01 -19.43
CA GLU A 109 4.73 -2.74 -20.66
C GLU A 109 4.06 -4.08 -20.39
N ILE A 110 4.54 -4.84 -19.39
CA ILE A 110 3.94 -6.12 -19.00
C ILE A 110 2.50 -5.91 -18.51
N VAL A 111 2.26 -4.88 -17.69
CA VAL A 111 0.91 -4.52 -17.21
C VAL A 111 -0.02 -4.23 -18.38
N ILE A 112 0.40 -3.37 -19.32
CA ILE A 112 -0.41 -2.99 -20.49
C ILE A 112 -0.73 -4.21 -21.35
N ARG A 113 0.21 -5.14 -21.52
CA ARG A 113 -0.03 -6.40 -22.24
C ARG A 113 -1.08 -7.27 -21.55
N HIS A 114 -1.06 -7.36 -20.22
CA HIS A 114 -2.09 -8.09 -19.47
C HIS A 114 -3.47 -7.44 -19.54
N PHE A 115 -3.55 -6.16 -19.89
CA PHE A 115 -4.80 -5.43 -20.11
C PHE A 115 -5.18 -5.33 -21.59
N ASP A 116 -4.59 -6.14 -22.47
CA ASP A 116 -4.86 -6.12 -23.92
C ASP A 116 -4.70 -4.73 -24.55
N GLY A 117 -3.68 -3.98 -24.10
CA GLY A 117 -3.41 -2.62 -24.55
C GLY A 117 -4.24 -1.53 -23.86
N CYS A 118 -5.21 -1.90 -23.01
CA CYS A 118 -6.01 -0.94 -22.26
C CYS A 118 -5.28 -0.40 -21.02
N LYS A 119 -5.67 0.80 -20.59
CA LYS A 119 -5.18 1.43 -19.36
C LYS A 119 -5.99 1.02 -18.12
N ALA A 120 -5.35 1.02 -16.95
CA ALA A 120 -5.95 0.77 -15.66
C ALA A 120 -6.97 1.85 -15.27
N ASP A 121 -8.01 1.47 -14.53
CA ASP A 121 -8.97 2.41 -13.93
C ASP A 121 -8.51 2.85 -12.53
N LEU A 122 -7.81 1.96 -11.82
CA LEU A 122 -7.32 2.15 -10.46
C LEU A 122 -5.88 1.63 -10.34
N VAL A 123 -5.02 2.40 -9.69
CA VAL A 123 -3.69 1.95 -9.22
C VAL A 123 -3.65 2.11 -7.71
N VAL A 124 -3.18 1.09 -6.99
CA VAL A 124 -3.03 1.11 -5.53
C VAL A 124 -1.61 0.74 -5.13
N CYS A 125 -1.10 1.29 -4.02
CA CYS A 125 0.25 1.02 -3.50
C CYS A 125 0.28 1.13 -1.97
N ASP A 126 0.39 0.01 -1.25
CA ASP A 126 0.61 -0.01 0.22
C ASP A 126 2.10 -0.24 0.59
N GLY A 127 2.98 -0.13 -0.40
CA GLY A 127 4.42 -0.30 -0.26
C GLY A 127 5.00 0.66 0.77
N ALA A 128 5.90 0.13 1.61
CA ALA A 128 6.70 0.91 2.53
C ALA A 128 8.11 0.33 2.67
N PRO A 129 9.15 1.16 2.78
CA PRO A 129 10.48 0.70 3.15
C PRO A 129 10.49 0.22 4.60
N ASP A 130 11.55 -0.49 4.98
CA ASP A 130 11.81 -0.82 6.37
C ASP A 130 12.02 0.48 7.17
N VAL A 131 11.13 0.74 8.13
CA VAL A 131 11.16 1.95 8.97
C VAL A 131 12.36 1.89 9.90
N THR A 132 13.22 2.89 9.82
CA THR A 132 14.45 2.99 10.61
C THR A 132 14.24 3.67 11.96
N GLY A 133 13.16 4.46 12.09
CA GLY A 133 12.86 5.29 13.25
C GLY A 133 13.40 6.71 13.11
N LEU A 134 14.18 7.00 12.06
CA LEU A 134 14.57 8.36 11.68
C LEU A 134 13.49 8.94 10.76
N HIS A 135 12.49 9.58 11.37
CA HIS A 135 11.28 10.03 10.67
C HIS A 135 11.55 10.86 9.41
N ASP A 136 12.52 11.77 9.42
CA ASP A 136 12.85 12.61 8.26
C ASP A 136 13.36 11.74 7.08
N MET A 137 14.19 10.73 7.35
CA MET A 137 14.68 9.80 6.31
C MET A 137 13.60 8.82 5.86
N ASP A 138 12.82 8.28 6.81
CA ASP A 138 11.72 7.36 6.50
C ASP A 138 10.67 8.05 5.60
N GLU A 139 10.34 9.32 5.88
CA GLU A 139 9.47 10.16 5.03
C GLU A 139 10.04 10.36 3.62
N PHE A 140 11.33 10.69 3.53
CA PHE A 140 12.00 10.87 2.23
C PHE A 140 11.95 9.59 1.39
N VAL A 141 12.34 8.44 1.95
CA VAL A 141 12.36 7.16 1.23
C VAL A 141 10.95 6.72 0.84
N GLN A 142 9.95 6.91 1.71
CA GLN A 142 8.55 6.65 1.36
C GLN A 142 8.09 7.55 0.20
N SER A 143 8.46 8.83 0.20
CA SER A 143 8.13 9.76 -0.88
C SER A 143 8.76 9.34 -2.21
N GLN A 144 10.02 8.92 -2.20
CA GLN A 144 10.69 8.38 -3.40
C GLN A 144 10.00 7.12 -3.94
N LEU A 145 9.52 6.23 -3.06
CA LEU A 145 8.76 5.04 -3.48
C LEU A 145 7.45 5.42 -4.17
N ILE A 146 6.75 6.45 -3.68
CA ILE A 146 5.52 6.95 -4.31
C ILE A 146 5.81 7.59 -5.67
N LEU A 147 6.88 8.37 -5.80
CA LEU A 147 7.28 8.98 -7.07
C LEU A 147 7.71 7.93 -8.12
N ALA A 148 8.38 6.86 -7.68
CA ALA A 148 8.62 5.69 -8.52
C ALA A 148 7.31 5.03 -8.95
N GLY A 149 6.35 4.86 -8.04
CA GLY A 149 5.00 4.39 -8.36
C GLY A 149 4.26 5.30 -9.35
N LEU A 150 4.39 6.63 -9.19
CA LEU A 150 3.80 7.63 -10.08
C LEU A 150 4.36 7.49 -11.51
N THR A 151 5.62 7.09 -11.66
CA THR A 151 6.20 6.77 -12.97
C THR A 151 5.47 5.62 -13.65
N VAL A 152 5.05 4.59 -12.92
CA VAL A 152 4.19 3.53 -13.50
C VAL A 152 2.81 4.08 -13.83
N VAL A 153 2.21 4.82 -12.90
CA VAL A 153 0.87 5.44 -13.05
C VAL A 153 0.78 6.26 -14.33
N THR A 154 1.79 7.07 -14.67
CA THR A 154 1.75 7.90 -15.88
C THR A 154 1.70 7.11 -17.18
N HIS A 155 2.13 5.84 -17.17
CA HIS A 155 2.07 4.97 -18.33
C HIS A 155 0.79 4.13 -18.35
N VAL A 156 0.35 3.64 -17.19
CA VAL A 156 -0.70 2.61 -17.11
C VAL A 156 -2.08 3.14 -16.73
N LEU A 157 -2.21 4.28 -16.07
CA LEU A 157 -3.49 4.80 -15.59
C LEU A 157 -4.21 5.60 -16.69
N LYS A 158 -5.51 5.34 -16.87
CA LYS A 158 -6.35 6.10 -17.80
C LYS A 158 -6.67 7.48 -17.27
N GLU A 159 -6.94 8.43 -18.15
CA GLU A 159 -7.53 9.72 -17.76
C GLU A 159 -8.85 9.50 -17.02
N GLY A 160 -9.05 10.25 -15.94
CA GLY A 160 -10.16 10.05 -14.99
C GLY A 160 -9.94 8.92 -13.98
N GLY A 161 -8.84 8.17 -14.06
CA GLY A 161 -8.51 7.08 -13.14
C GLY A 161 -8.14 7.56 -11.72
N LYS A 162 -8.08 6.61 -10.78
CA LYS A 162 -7.72 6.87 -9.37
C LYS A 162 -6.36 6.26 -9.02
N PHE A 163 -5.61 6.93 -8.14
CA PHE A 163 -4.35 6.43 -7.58
C PHE A 163 -4.34 6.56 -6.06
N ILE A 164 -4.17 5.42 -5.37
CA ILE A 164 -4.15 5.34 -3.92
C ILE A 164 -2.77 4.90 -3.46
N ALA A 165 -2.07 5.69 -2.66
CA ALA A 165 -0.72 5.36 -2.21
C ALA A 165 -0.53 5.61 -0.71
N LYS A 166 0.13 4.68 -0.02
CA LYS A 166 0.62 4.92 1.33
C LYS A 166 1.63 6.07 1.32
N ILE A 167 1.50 6.98 2.27
CA ILE A 167 2.45 8.07 2.53
C ILE A 167 2.87 8.07 3.99
N PHE A 168 4.01 8.69 4.28
CA PHE A 168 4.39 9.07 5.64
C PHE A 168 4.21 10.58 5.78
N ARG A 169 3.34 10.96 6.72
CA ARG A 169 2.94 12.34 6.94
C ARG A 169 3.89 13.01 7.93
N GLY A 170 5.02 13.48 7.44
CA GLY A 170 6.01 14.27 8.20
C GLY A 170 6.03 15.75 7.78
N LYS A 171 7.23 16.32 7.67
CA LYS A 171 7.45 17.76 7.44
C LYS A 171 7.27 18.13 5.97
N ASP A 172 7.76 17.29 5.06
CA ASP A 172 7.86 17.58 3.63
C ASP A 172 6.67 17.06 2.81
N THR A 173 5.66 16.55 3.51
CA THR A 173 4.38 16.09 2.99
C THR A 173 3.68 17.07 2.01
N SER A 174 3.90 18.38 2.17
CA SER A 174 3.34 19.40 1.26
C SER A 174 3.97 19.38 -0.13
N LEU A 175 5.26 19.07 -0.24
CA LEU A 175 5.93 18.94 -1.53
C LEU A 175 5.35 17.77 -2.32
N LEU A 176 5.20 16.62 -1.68
CA LEU A 176 4.58 15.44 -2.27
C LEU A 176 3.13 15.72 -2.71
N TYR A 177 2.37 16.44 -1.90
CA TYR A 177 1.02 16.87 -2.27
C TYR A 177 1.01 17.69 -3.57
N CYS A 178 1.87 18.70 -3.68
CA CYS A 178 1.97 19.53 -4.88
C CYS A 178 2.41 18.72 -6.11
N GLN A 179 3.37 17.80 -5.94
CA GLN A 179 3.81 16.90 -7.01
C GLN A 179 2.67 16.01 -7.53
N LEU A 180 1.84 15.48 -6.64
CA LEU A 180 0.65 14.71 -7.02
C LEU A 180 -0.41 15.60 -7.70
N LYS A 181 -0.61 16.83 -7.22
CA LYS A 181 -1.58 17.78 -7.79
C LYS A 181 -1.30 18.20 -9.22
N LEU A 182 -0.05 18.07 -9.70
CA LEU A 182 0.28 18.24 -11.12
C LEU A 182 -0.49 17.28 -12.04
N PHE A 183 -0.81 16.09 -11.54
CA PHE A 183 -1.43 15.02 -12.32
C PHE A 183 -2.86 14.69 -11.87
N PHE A 184 -3.26 15.16 -10.69
CA PHE A 184 -4.54 14.83 -10.09
C PHE A 184 -5.20 16.12 -9.58
N PRO A 185 -6.31 16.57 -10.20
CA PRO A 185 -7.05 17.75 -9.76
C PRO A 185 -7.56 17.62 -8.32
N VAL A 186 -7.84 16.40 -7.86
CA VAL A 186 -8.29 16.13 -6.50
C VAL A 186 -7.30 15.20 -5.81
N VAL A 187 -6.70 15.68 -4.72
CA VAL A 187 -5.81 14.91 -3.85
C VAL A 187 -6.25 15.13 -2.42
N THR A 188 -6.51 14.04 -1.71
CA THR A 188 -6.91 14.04 -0.29
C THR A 188 -6.00 13.10 0.48
N PHE A 189 -5.49 13.52 1.63
CA PHE A 189 -4.76 12.63 2.52
C PHE A 189 -5.72 12.01 3.53
N ALA A 190 -5.72 10.69 3.59
CA ALA A 190 -6.69 9.91 4.31
C ALA A 190 -6.01 9.08 5.39
N LYS A 191 -6.62 8.98 6.58
CA LYS A 191 -6.15 8.12 7.66
C LYS A 191 -7.23 7.12 8.06
N PRO A 192 -7.10 5.86 7.59
CA PRO A 192 -8.00 4.78 7.98
C PRO A 192 -7.92 4.49 9.47
N LYS A 193 -9.04 4.18 10.10
CA LYS A 193 -9.12 3.82 11.52
C LYS A 193 -8.30 2.57 11.87
N SER A 194 -8.10 1.68 10.90
CA SER A 194 -7.24 0.49 11.01
C SER A 194 -5.75 0.80 10.93
N SER A 195 -5.36 2.04 10.59
CA SER A 195 -4.01 2.56 10.81
C SER A 195 -3.87 3.03 12.26
N ARG A 196 -2.67 2.86 12.83
CA ARG A 196 -2.39 3.30 14.20
C ARG A 196 -2.28 4.83 14.25
N ASN A 197 -2.88 5.48 15.23
CA ASN A 197 -2.71 6.92 15.45
C ASN A 197 -1.25 7.25 15.80
N SER A 198 -0.58 6.33 16.49
CA SER A 198 0.86 6.41 16.78
C SER A 198 1.77 6.33 15.55
N SER A 199 1.26 5.86 14.40
CA SER A 199 1.99 5.84 13.14
C SER A 199 1.86 7.17 12.40
N ILE A 200 2.93 7.61 11.73
CA ILE A 200 2.89 8.73 10.77
C ILE A 200 2.29 8.34 9.42
N GLU A 201 1.92 7.07 9.24
CA GLU A 201 1.22 6.56 8.06
C GLU A 201 -0.11 7.30 7.81
N ALA A 202 -0.30 7.65 6.54
CA ALA A 202 -1.56 8.09 5.93
C ALA A 202 -1.60 7.55 4.48
N PHE A 203 -2.64 7.91 3.73
CA PHE A 203 -2.81 7.50 2.33
C PHE A 203 -3.16 8.70 1.47
N ALA A 204 -2.44 8.89 0.37
CA ALA A 204 -2.85 9.81 -0.67
C ALA A 204 -3.95 9.15 -1.51
N VAL A 205 -5.12 9.77 -1.55
CA VAL A 205 -6.24 9.42 -2.42
C VAL A 205 -6.26 10.46 -3.53
N CYS A 206 -5.78 10.06 -4.70
CA CYS A 206 -5.68 10.91 -5.88
C CYS A 206 -6.77 10.51 -6.88
N GLU A 207 -7.59 11.46 -7.29
CA GLU A 207 -8.76 11.20 -8.13
C GLU A 207 -8.69 12.02 -9.42
N ASN A 208 -9.36 11.49 -10.44
CA ASN A 208 -9.49 12.10 -11.76
C ASN A 208 -8.13 12.39 -12.43
N TYR A 209 -7.31 11.34 -12.64
CA TYR A 209 -6.02 11.48 -13.31
C TYR A 209 -6.12 12.32 -14.58
N SER A 210 -5.36 13.40 -14.63
CA SER A 210 -5.39 14.44 -15.66
C SER A 210 -3.96 14.96 -15.85
N PRO A 211 -3.13 14.26 -16.64
CA PRO A 211 -1.78 14.73 -16.93
C PRO A 211 -1.80 16.08 -17.67
N PRO A 212 -0.77 16.93 -17.51
CA PRO A 212 -0.68 18.20 -18.24
C PRO A 212 -0.77 18.01 -19.76
N GLU A 213 -1.33 19.01 -20.45
CA GLU A 213 -1.42 18.96 -21.92
C GLU A 213 -0.03 18.83 -22.55
N GLY A 214 0.11 17.89 -23.49
CA GLY A 214 1.40 17.59 -24.13
C GLY A 214 2.42 16.87 -23.23
N PHE A 215 2.03 16.42 -22.04
CA PHE A 215 2.91 15.69 -21.13
C PHE A 215 3.51 14.44 -21.77
N ASN A 216 4.84 14.34 -21.75
CA ASN A 216 5.57 13.13 -22.07
C ASN A 216 6.10 12.50 -20.78
N ALA A 217 5.90 11.20 -20.60
CA ALA A 217 6.37 10.50 -19.41
C ALA A 217 7.90 10.57 -19.19
N LYS A 218 8.68 10.86 -20.24
CA LYS A 218 10.12 11.12 -20.14
C LYS A 218 10.46 12.42 -19.40
N ASP A 219 9.53 13.38 -19.38
CA ASP A 219 9.71 14.67 -18.73
C ASP A 219 9.26 14.66 -17.26
N LEU A 220 8.75 13.52 -16.76
CA LEU A 220 8.23 13.39 -15.40
C LEU A 220 9.23 13.86 -14.35
N HIS A 221 10.49 13.41 -14.43
CA HIS A 221 11.51 13.79 -13.46
C HIS A 221 11.74 15.31 -13.43
N ARG A 222 11.82 15.94 -14.60
CA ARG A 222 12.01 17.39 -14.73
C ARG A 222 10.84 18.16 -14.13
N LEU A 223 9.60 17.73 -14.40
CA LEU A 223 8.41 18.37 -13.82
C LEU A 223 8.39 18.24 -12.29
N LEU A 224 8.75 17.08 -11.76
CA LEU A 224 8.80 16.85 -10.31
C LEU A 224 9.88 17.68 -9.61
N GLU A 225 11.03 17.90 -10.25
CA GLU A 225 12.11 18.77 -9.75
C GLU A 225 11.73 20.26 -9.76
N MET A 226 10.96 20.70 -10.76
CA MET A 226 10.49 22.10 -10.84
C MET A 226 9.63 22.49 -9.63
N VAL A 227 8.79 21.58 -9.12
CA VAL A 227 7.99 21.82 -7.90
C VAL A 227 8.86 22.07 -6.66
N GLY A 228 10.06 21.48 -6.61
CA GLY A 228 10.97 21.59 -5.48
C GLY A 228 12.01 22.71 -5.59
N SER A 229 12.12 23.39 -6.73
CA SER A 229 13.21 24.32 -7.02
C SER A 229 12.82 25.78 -6.79
N PRO A 230 13.50 26.54 -5.91
CA PRO A 230 13.22 27.96 -5.64
C PRO A 230 13.83 28.90 -6.68
N SER A 231 13.66 28.62 -7.97
CA SER A 231 14.23 29.43 -9.05
C SER A 231 13.14 30.16 -9.80
N GLY A 232 13.13 31.49 -9.65
CA GLY A 232 12.26 32.38 -10.40
C GLY A 232 12.53 32.41 -11.91
N ALA A 233 11.58 33.05 -12.59
CA ALA A 233 11.39 33.25 -14.02
C ALA A 233 10.41 32.25 -14.67
N ASP A 234 9.25 32.80 -15.00
CA ASP A 234 8.18 32.35 -15.91
C ASP A 234 7.20 31.28 -15.41
N ASP A 235 6.15 31.79 -14.74
CA ASP A 235 4.72 31.43 -14.84
C ASP A 235 4.34 30.03 -15.38
N LEU A 236 4.65 28.98 -14.60
CA LEU A 236 3.80 27.78 -14.49
C LEU A 236 3.70 27.34 -13.01
N ASP A 237 2.96 28.15 -12.26
CA ASP A 237 2.26 27.95 -10.99
C ASP A 237 2.54 26.71 -10.09
N CYS A 238 3.80 26.49 -9.71
CA CYS A 238 4.17 25.64 -8.56
C CYS A 238 5.44 26.13 -7.86
N ASN A 239 5.57 27.46 -7.73
CA ASN A 239 6.65 28.09 -6.98
C ASN A 239 6.67 27.63 -5.51
N SER A 240 7.86 27.41 -4.97
CA SER A 240 8.10 27.25 -3.52
C SER A 240 7.49 28.36 -2.64
N ALA A 241 7.05 29.48 -3.24
CA ALA A 241 6.23 30.52 -2.62
C ALA A 241 4.84 30.05 -2.12
N TRP A 242 4.34 28.88 -2.53
CA TRP A 242 3.16 28.24 -1.93
C TRP A 242 3.41 27.70 -0.51
N LEU A 243 4.67 27.56 -0.09
CA LEU A 243 5.03 26.94 1.20
C LEU A 243 5.31 27.96 2.32
N GLU A 244 5.32 29.27 2.01
CA GLU A 244 5.53 30.34 3.00
C GLU A 244 4.38 31.36 2.99
N GLY A 245 3.99 31.83 4.19
CA GLY A 245 2.96 32.87 4.35
C GLY A 245 1.52 32.43 4.05
N PRO A 246 0.61 33.36 3.67
CA PRO A 246 -0.84 33.11 3.52
C PRO A 246 -1.21 32.11 2.41
N ASN A 247 -0.26 31.68 1.58
CA ASN A 247 -0.44 30.71 0.50
C ASN A 247 -0.18 29.25 0.93
N LYS A 248 0.10 29.00 2.21
CA LYS A 248 0.29 27.65 2.75
C LYS A 248 -0.93 26.78 2.43
N VAL A 249 -0.75 25.83 1.51
CA VAL A 249 -1.82 24.91 1.10
C VAL A 249 -2.24 24.05 2.28
N TYR A 250 -3.49 24.17 2.69
CA TYR A 250 -4.11 23.22 3.61
C TYR A 250 -4.41 21.94 2.84
N ILE A 251 -3.57 20.93 3.06
CA ILE A 251 -3.79 19.60 2.49
C ILE A 251 -5.10 19.04 3.08
N PRO A 252 -6.11 18.71 2.24
CA PRO A 252 -7.32 18.08 2.72
C PRO A 252 -6.97 16.80 3.46
N PHE A 253 -7.44 16.68 4.70
CA PHE A 253 -7.16 15.52 5.54
C PHE A 253 -8.46 14.91 6.07
N LEU A 254 -8.66 13.62 5.80
CA LEU A 254 -9.88 12.90 6.13
C LEU A 254 -9.57 11.66 6.96
N ALA A 255 -10.37 11.38 7.99
CA ALA A 255 -10.33 10.09 8.67
C ALA A 255 -11.31 9.13 8.00
N CYS A 256 -10.91 7.88 7.75
CA CYS A 256 -11.76 6.89 7.10
C CYS A 256 -12.19 5.78 8.06
N GLY A 257 -13.39 5.25 7.83
CA GLY A 257 -13.99 4.14 8.58
C GLY A 257 -14.84 4.61 9.77
N ASP A 258 -15.59 3.65 10.34
CA ASP A 258 -16.56 3.92 11.39
C ASP A 258 -15.93 4.52 12.67
N LEU A 259 -16.44 5.70 13.09
CA LEU A 259 -16.06 6.38 14.32
C LEU A 259 -16.39 5.56 15.58
N ARG A 260 -17.37 4.65 15.51
CA ARG A 260 -17.73 3.72 16.58
C ARG A 260 -16.91 2.42 16.54
N GLY A 261 -16.06 2.26 15.53
CA GLY A 261 -15.21 1.11 15.34
C GLY A 261 -14.09 0.98 16.38
N TYR A 262 -13.30 -0.07 16.21
CA TYR A 262 -12.16 -0.31 17.09
C TYR A 262 -11.08 0.77 16.95
N ASP A 263 -10.41 1.08 18.05
CA ASP A 263 -9.23 1.92 18.09
C ASP A 263 -7.98 1.07 17.89
N SER A 264 -7.22 1.36 16.85
CA SER A 264 -6.01 0.63 16.47
C SER A 264 -4.89 0.66 17.52
N ASP A 265 -4.90 1.62 18.45
CA ASP A 265 -3.90 1.73 19.52
C ASP A 265 -4.38 1.13 20.85
N ARG A 266 -5.66 0.75 20.96
CA ARG A 266 -6.22 0.16 22.19
C ARG A 266 -6.13 -1.36 22.19
N SER A 267 -5.93 -1.89 23.39
CA SER A 267 -6.07 -3.33 23.64
C SER A 267 -7.52 -3.68 23.99
N TYR A 268 -7.99 -4.81 23.47
CA TYR A 268 -9.36 -5.29 23.70
C TYR A 268 -9.33 -6.69 24.32
N PRO A 269 -10.28 -7.02 25.21
CA PRO A 269 -10.44 -8.38 25.71
C PRO A 269 -10.52 -9.41 24.57
N LEU A 270 -10.11 -10.64 24.86
CA LEU A 270 -10.36 -11.74 23.94
C LEU A 270 -11.84 -12.13 24.05
N PRO A 271 -12.52 -12.44 22.94
CA PRO A 271 -13.89 -12.97 22.99
C PRO A 271 -13.94 -14.21 23.87
N THR A 272 -14.96 -14.29 24.73
CA THR A 272 -15.32 -15.53 25.41
C THR A 272 -16.03 -16.42 24.40
N VAL A 273 -15.49 -17.61 24.17
CA VAL A 273 -16.14 -18.60 23.28
C VAL A 273 -17.39 -19.14 24.00
N ALA A 274 -18.48 -19.36 23.27
CA ALA A 274 -19.78 -19.75 23.82
C ALA A 274 -19.75 -21.09 24.58
N ASP A 275 -18.75 -21.92 24.32
CA ASP A 275 -18.49 -23.21 24.97
C ASP A 275 -17.66 -23.10 26.27
N GLY A 276 -17.30 -21.88 26.69
CA GLY A 276 -16.45 -21.62 27.85
C GLY A 276 -14.96 -21.87 27.62
N SER A 277 -14.54 -22.19 26.40
CA SER A 277 -13.14 -22.38 26.04
C SER A 277 -12.39 -21.04 25.90
N SER A 278 -11.08 -21.07 26.08
CA SER A 278 -10.21 -19.91 25.87
C SER A 278 -10.05 -19.61 24.38
N TYR A 279 -10.13 -18.33 23.99
CA TYR A 279 -9.86 -17.87 22.62
C TYR A 279 -8.58 -18.50 22.04
N GLN A 280 -8.71 -19.16 20.90
CA GLN A 280 -7.60 -19.75 20.17
C GLN A 280 -7.08 -18.77 19.11
N SER A 281 -5.81 -18.38 19.21
CA SER A 281 -5.17 -17.59 18.15
C SER A 281 -5.05 -18.46 16.90
N LEU A 282 -5.53 -17.94 15.78
CA LEU A 282 -5.36 -18.54 14.46
C LEU A 282 -3.94 -18.27 13.90
N ASP A 283 -3.49 -19.10 12.99
CA ASP A 283 -2.26 -18.87 12.23
C ASP A 283 -2.46 -17.82 11.13
N PRO A 284 -1.39 -17.14 10.68
CA PRO A 284 -1.47 -16.28 9.51
C PRO A 284 -1.96 -17.06 8.29
N VAL A 285 -2.89 -16.47 7.54
CA VAL A 285 -3.51 -17.07 6.35
C VAL A 285 -2.48 -17.52 5.33
N GLN A 286 -1.47 -16.70 5.11
CA GLN A 286 -0.33 -17.04 4.29
C GLN A 286 0.90 -16.24 4.76
N PRO A 287 1.95 -16.90 5.27
CA PRO A 287 3.21 -16.21 5.56
C PRO A 287 3.92 -15.79 4.25
N PRO A 288 4.83 -14.79 4.30
CA PRO A 288 5.67 -14.44 3.16
C PRO A 288 6.44 -15.65 2.64
N ILE A 289 6.44 -15.86 1.32
CA ILE A 289 7.16 -16.98 0.68
C ILE A 289 8.67 -16.80 0.82
N ALA A 290 9.14 -15.57 0.62
CA ALA A 290 10.55 -15.19 0.74
C ALA A 290 10.68 -13.97 1.66
N PRO A 291 10.65 -14.15 3.00
CA PRO A 291 10.75 -13.02 3.90
C PRO A 291 12.13 -12.36 3.80
N PRO A 292 12.24 -11.01 3.89
CA PRO A 292 13.52 -10.30 3.82
C PRO A 292 14.57 -10.82 4.83
N TYR A 293 14.09 -11.24 6.00
CA TYR A 293 14.90 -11.73 7.11
C TYR A 293 15.24 -13.23 7.01
N LYS A 294 14.91 -13.91 5.90
CA LYS A 294 15.19 -15.35 5.73
C LYS A 294 16.66 -15.69 5.98
N ARG A 295 17.59 -14.93 5.38
CA ARG A 295 19.03 -15.10 5.56
C ARG A 295 19.46 -14.90 7.01
N ALA A 296 18.89 -13.90 7.70
CA ALA A 296 19.18 -13.67 9.12
C ALA A 296 18.69 -14.83 10.00
N LEU A 297 17.52 -15.40 9.71
CA LEU A 297 17.02 -16.59 10.41
C LEU A 297 17.88 -17.82 10.15
N GLU A 298 18.33 -18.02 8.91
CA GLU A 298 19.22 -19.12 8.54
C GLU A 298 20.57 -19.01 9.26
N LEU A 299 21.18 -17.83 9.28
CA LEU A 299 22.42 -17.56 10.01
C LEU A 299 22.23 -17.78 11.53
N LYS A 300 21.11 -17.33 12.10
CA LYS A 300 20.78 -17.56 13.51
C LYS A 300 20.59 -19.05 13.81
N LYS A 301 19.93 -19.81 12.93
CA LYS A 301 19.78 -21.26 13.07
C LYS A 301 21.13 -21.95 12.99
N ALA A 302 21.99 -21.59 12.05
CA ALA A 302 23.34 -22.14 11.91
C ALA A 302 24.20 -21.87 13.16
N SER A 303 24.15 -20.65 13.69
CA SER A 303 24.82 -20.28 14.95
C SER A 303 24.33 -21.11 16.14
N CYS A 304 23.01 -21.33 16.29
CA CYS A 304 22.46 -22.16 17.36
C CYS A 304 22.79 -23.66 17.19
N HIS A 305 22.98 -24.17 15.97
CA HIS A 305 23.41 -25.56 15.75
C HIS A 305 24.88 -25.74 16.09
N GLY A 306 25.76 -24.78 15.74
CA GLY A 306 27.18 -24.83 16.09
C GLY A 306 27.43 -24.80 17.61
N VAL A 307 26.61 -24.08 18.39
CA VAL A 307 26.69 -24.09 19.86
C VAL A 307 26.29 -25.44 20.44
N LYS A 308 25.24 -26.07 19.90
CA LYS A 308 24.80 -27.41 20.35
C LYS A 308 25.78 -28.53 20.00
N GLU A 309 26.55 -28.37 18.92
CA GLU A 309 27.61 -29.32 18.54
C GLU A 309 28.82 -29.21 19.48
N LEU A 310 29.21 -27.99 19.85
CA LEU A 310 30.26 -27.74 20.85
C LEU A 310 29.89 -28.24 22.25
N GLU A 311 28.63 -28.07 22.68
CA GLU A 311 28.13 -28.61 23.96
C GLU A 311 28.09 -30.14 23.99
N LYS A 312 27.87 -30.81 22.84
CA LYS A 312 27.98 -32.28 22.75
C LYS A 312 29.43 -32.75 22.83
N LEU A 313 30.36 -32.04 22.18
CA LEU A 313 31.78 -32.36 22.22
C LEU A 313 32.41 -32.14 23.61
N SER A 314 31.84 -31.30 24.47
CA SER A 314 32.33 -31.08 25.84
C SER A 314 31.72 -32.02 26.89
N LEU A 315 30.72 -32.82 26.53
CA LEU A 315 30.09 -33.79 27.44
C LEU A 315 30.63 -35.22 27.23
N ASP A 316 31.37 -35.44 26.14
CA ASP A 316 32.03 -36.71 25.81
C ASP A 316 33.56 -36.70 26.12
N SER A 317 34.05 -35.68 26.85
CA SER A 317 35.46 -35.51 27.26
C SER A 317 35.64 -35.57 28.77
#